data_AF-A0A3A0AEM8-F1
#
_entry.id   AF-A0A3A0AEM8-F1
#
_cell.length_a   1.000
_cell.length_b   1.000
_cell.length_c   1.000
_cell.angle_alpha   90.00
_cell.angle_beta   90.00
_cell.angle_gamma   90.00
#
_symmetry.space_group_name_H-M   'P 1'
#
loop_
_entity.id
_entity.type
_entity.pdbx_description
1 polymer ?
#
loop_
_entity_poly.entity_id
_entity_poly.type
_entity_poly.pdbx_seq_one_letter_code
_entity_poly.pdbx_strand_id
1 'polypeptide(L)'
;MQTQSRTWSLVAAASIVALIVAVFGGILLRDSNGNASAAETDPTRSVTVNGEGRVSLPPDTAYIALGVDIRDPDLGVAQRTAAEQMDAVLAALRAAGVAEKDIQTGAYSIYVERDYNQPNQPIIGYHVSHSVTAKIRDLNATGSTLAAAIDAGANNVSGVWFGLENPGDAIAQARELAVADARAKAEDLARLSDSTLGPVLTISEGYSSPVAPVDVARSADMSQAAVPTINPGSAEVVLTVTVKYTLN
;
A
#
# COMPACT_ATOMS: atom_id res chain seq x y z
N MET A 1 -3.52 -48.80 46.62
CA MET A 1 -2.83 -48.53 47.89
C MET A 1 -1.53 -47.81 47.53
N GLN A 2 -1.53 -46.48 47.61
CA GLN A 2 -0.92 -45.72 48.72
C GLN A 2 0.53 -46.17 48.98
N THR A 3 1.50 -45.45 48.40
CA THR A 3 2.19 -44.26 48.95
C THR A 3 3.21 -44.59 50.03
N GLN A 4 4.31 -43.83 49.97
CA GLN A 4 5.28 -43.61 51.05
C GLN A 4 6.26 -44.78 51.28
N SER A 5 7.51 -44.59 51.70
CA SER A 5 8.19 -43.42 52.27
C SER A 5 9.69 -43.64 52.20
N ARG A 6 10.40 -42.52 52.23
CA ARG A 6 11.86 -42.35 52.36
C ARG A 6 12.35 -42.81 53.73
N THR A 7 13.53 -43.45 53.78
CA THR A 7 14.54 -43.36 54.87
C THR A 7 15.91 -43.72 54.25
N TRP A 8 16.80 -42.73 54.03
CA TRP A 8 18.01 -42.40 54.82
C TRP A 8 19.19 -43.38 54.73
N SER A 9 20.31 -42.89 54.17
CA SER A 9 21.73 -43.15 54.54
C SER A 9 22.63 -42.27 53.65
N LEU A 10 23.11 -41.11 54.13
CA LEU A 10 24.45 -40.87 54.71
C LEU A 10 25.64 -41.28 53.84
N VAL A 11 26.37 -40.30 53.28
CA VAL A 11 27.85 -40.34 53.14
C VAL A 11 28.46 -38.93 53.25
N ALA A 12 29.26 -38.78 54.32
CA ALA A 12 30.52 -38.05 54.51
C ALA A 12 30.75 -36.58 54.05
N ALA A 13 31.01 -35.75 55.07
CA ALA A 13 32.24 -34.96 55.31
C ALA A 13 32.67 -33.86 54.31
N ALA A 14 32.71 -32.62 54.80
CA ALA A 14 33.95 -31.84 54.93
C ALA A 14 33.70 -30.55 55.73
N SER A 15 34.39 -30.43 56.84
CA SER A 15 34.49 -29.25 57.70
C SER A 15 35.24 -28.13 56.99
N ILE A 16 34.68 -26.91 57.02
CA ILE A 16 35.29 -25.56 57.11
C ILE A 16 34.16 -24.59 56.72
N VAL A 17 33.40 -24.11 57.70
CA VAL A 17 32.44 -23.01 57.53
C VAL A 17 32.74 -21.99 58.61
N ALA A 18 33.56 -21.00 58.24
CA ALA A 18 33.70 -19.74 58.94
C ALA A 18 34.05 -18.65 57.92
N LEU A 19 33.20 -18.47 56.89
CA LEU A 19 33.17 -17.23 56.09
C LEU A 19 31.94 -17.15 55.14
N ILE A 20 30.69 -17.20 55.63
CA ILE A 20 29.52 -16.85 54.80
C ILE A 20 28.44 -16.17 55.65
N VAL A 21 28.44 -14.83 55.70
CA VAL A 21 27.22 -13.97 55.64
C VAL A 21 27.59 -12.62 54.98
N ALA A 22 28.15 -12.66 53.76
CA ALA A 22 28.34 -11.47 52.93
C ALA A 22 28.23 -11.80 51.43
N VAL A 23 27.25 -12.63 51.07
CA VAL A 23 26.89 -12.95 49.68
C VAL A 23 25.37 -12.86 49.55
N PHE A 24 24.84 -11.64 49.66
CA PHE A 24 23.64 -11.25 48.92
C PHE A 24 24.15 -10.71 47.58
N GLY A 25 23.80 -11.44 46.52
CA GLY A 25 24.52 -11.46 45.25
C GLY A 25 24.63 -10.09 44.57
N GLY A 26 25.87 -9.77 44.20
CA GLY A 26 26.20 -8.65 43.32
C GLY A 26 25.61 -8.86 41.93
N ILE A 27 24.61 -8.03 41.62
CA ILE A 27 24.16 -7.72 40.27
C ILE A 27 23.99 -6.20 40.26
N LEU A 28 24.48 -5.55 39.20
CA LEU A 28 24.25 -4.15 38.80
C LEU A 28 25.23 -3.10 39.33
N LEU A 29 26.48 -3.16 38.87
CA LEU A 29 27.19 -1.96 38.44
C LEU A 29 27.73 -2.23 37.03
N ARG A 30 26.80 -2.27 36.06
CA ARG A 30 27.14 -2.12 34.65
C ARG A 30 27.44 -0.64 34.46
N ASP A 31 28.69 -0.34 34.13
CA ASP A 31 29.09 0.98 33.63
C ASP A 31 28.16 1.38 32.50
N SER A 32 27.26 2.32 32.80
CA SER A 32 26.47 3.03 31.82
C SER A 32 27.38 4.04 31.14
N ASN A 33 28.31 3.56 30.30
CA ASN A 33 28.82 4.34 29.20
C ASN A 33 27.69 4.47 28.19
N GLY A 34 26.75 5.35 28.53
CA GLY A 34 25.76 5.85 27.60
C GLY A 34 26.53 6.54 26.49
N ASN A 35 26.63 5.87 25.35
CA ASN A 35 26.62 6.56 24.07
C ASN A 35 25.26 7.26 23.97
N ALA A 36 25.12 8.37 24.69
CA ALA A 36 24.18 9.39 24.36
C ALA A 36 24.55 9.81 22.95
N SER A 37 23.76 9.36 21.97
CA SER A 37 23.71 10.00 20.68
C SER A 37 23.44 11.46 20.99
N ALA A 38 24.47 12.30 20.93
CA ALA A 38 24.31 13.74 20.98
C ALA A 38 23.40 14.07 19.79
N ALA A 39 22.10 14.23 20.07
CA ALA A 39 21.26 14.99 19.18
C ALA A 39 21.94 16.35 19.13
N GLU A 40 22.54 16.65 17.99
CA GLU A 40 23.13 17.94 17.69
C GLU A 40 21.98 18.95 17.80
N THR A 41 21.83 19.54 18.99
CA THR A 41 20.86 20.62 19.22
C THR A 41 21.42 21.83 18.49
N ASP A 42 21.14 21.90 17.20
CA ASP A 42 21.38 23.08 16.39
C ASP A 42 20.67 24.26 17.09
N PRO A 43 21.41 25.24 17.65
CA PRO A 43 20.84 26.35 18.41
C PRO A 43 20.07 27.34 17.51
N THR A 44 19.99 27.08 16.20
CA THR A 44 19.30 27.91 15.24
C THR A 44 17.79 27.88 15.45
N ARG A 45 17.23 29.02 15.89
CA ARG A 45 15.78 29.24 15.92
C ARG A 45 15.22 29.00 14.53
N SER A 46 14.22 28.12 14.43
CA SER A 46 13.67 27.70 13.16
C SER A 46 12.19 27.36 13.28
N VAL A 47 11.49 27.41 12.15
CA VAL A 47 10.10 26.97 12.01
C VAL A 47 10.04 25.91 10.92
N THR A 48 9.33 24.81 11.22
CA THR A 48 9.05 23.75 10.25
C THR A 48 7.57 23.75 9.94
N VAL A 49 7.22 23.74 8.66
CA VAL A 49 5.84 23.80 8.17
C VAL A 49 5.61 22.78 7.07
N ASN A 50 4.35 22.38 6.93
CA ASN A 50 3.88 21.54 5.84
C ASN A 50 3.00 22.38 4.91
N GLY A 51 3.42 22.48 3.66
CA GLY A 51 2.65 23.08 2.58
C GLY A 51 1.96 22.02 1.73
N GLU A 52 0.73 22.27 1.30
CA GLU A 52 -0.01 21.42 0.36
C GLU A 52 -0.33 22.22 -0.90
N GLY A 53 -0.10 21.60 -2.05
CA GLY A 53 -0.53 22.10 -3.34
C GLY A 53 -1.41 21.09 -4.04
N ARG A 54 -2.52 21.57 -4.60
CA ARG A 54 -3.58 20.75 -5.17
C ARG A 54 -3.96 21.28 -6.53
N VAL A 55 -3.96 20.41 -7.52
CA VAL A 55 -4.36 20.71 -8.90
C VAL A 55 -5.41 19.70 -9.32
N SER A 56 -6.56 20.19 -9.78
CA SER A 56 -7.66 19.37 -10.28
C SER A 56 -7.81 19.56 -11.77
N LEU A 57 -7.79 18.46 -12.52
CA LEU A 57 -7.90 18.45 -13.97
C LEU A 57 -8.93 17.39 -14.42
N PRO A 58 -9.59 17.59 -15.56
CA PRO A 58 -10.33 16.51 -16.20
C PRO A 58 -9.36 15.36 -16.49
N PRO A 59 -9.71 14.10 -16.18
CA PRO A 59 -8.89 12.97 -16.59
C PRO A 59 -8.83 12.88 -18.11
N ASP A 60 -7.72 12.38 -18.64
CA ASP A 60 -7.51 12.11 -20.07
C ASP A 60 -7.39 10.60 -20.36
N THR A 61 -7.32 9.78 -19.32
CA THR A 61 -7.04 8.35 -19.43
C THR A 61 -7.87 7.56 -18.42
N ALA A 62 -8.42 6.44 -18.89
CA ALA A 62 -9.04 5.42 -18.06
C ALA A 62 -8.12 4.20 -17.95
N TYR A 63 -8.24 3.50 -16.83
CA TYR A 63 -7.57 2.24 -16.58
C TYR A 63 -8.63 1.22 -16.14
N ILE A 64 -8.57 0.04 -16.72
CA ILE A 64 -9.46 -1.07 -16.35
C ILE A 64 -8.57 -2.21 -15.86
N ALA A 65 -8.79 -2.63 -14.61
CA ALA A 65 -8.23 -3.88 -14.09
C ALA A 65 -9.29 -4.97 -14.17
N LEU A 66 -9.01 -5.98 -14.98
CA LEU A 66 -9.91 -7.11 -15.22
C LEU A 66 -9.10 -8.39 -15.43
N GLY A 67 -9.76 -9.53 -15.38
CA GLY A 67 -9.09 -10.81 -15.51
C GLY A 67 -10.04 -11.99 -15.51
N VAL A 68 -9.43 -13.15 -15.38
CA VAL A 68 -10.11 -14.44 -15.30
C VAL A 68 -9.82 -15.11 -13.96
N ASP A 69 -10.85 -15.74 -13.43
CA ASP A 69 -10.89 -16.44 -12.15
C ASP A 69 -11.51 -17.81 -12.40
N ILE A 70 -10.69 -18.86 -12.33
CA ILE A 70 -11.07 -20.23 -12.69
C ILE A 70 -10.85 -21.14 -11.49
N ARG A 71 -11.86 -21.97 -11.21
CA ARG A 71 -11.77 -23.03 -10.21
C ARG A 71 -11.95 -24.39 -10.87
N ASP A 72 -11.07 -25.32 -10.56
CA ASP A 72 -11.19 -26.71 -11.01
C ASP A 72 -10.53 -27.67 -10.00
N PRO A 73 -11.08 -28.88 -9.79
CA PRO A 73 -10.41 -29.93 -9.02
C PRO A 73 -9.03 -30.32 -9.56
N ASP A 74 -8.80 -30.20 -10.87
CA ASP A 74 -7.53 -30.45 -11.54
C ASP A 74 -6.80 -29.14 -11.87
N LEU A 75 -5.60 -28.97 -11.30
CA LEU A 75 -4.80 -27.77 -11.51
C LEU A 75 -4.49 -27.53 -12.99
N GLY A 76 -4.15 -28.58 -13.74
CA GLY A 76 -3.81 -28.46 -15.15
C GLY A 76 -4.99 -28.01 -16.00
N VAL A 77 -6.21 -28.44 -15.66
CA VAL A 77 -7.45 -27.95 -16.30
C VAL A 77 -7.66 -26.48 -15.95
N ALA A 78 -7.59 -26.10 -14.67
CA ALA A 78 -7.75 -24.69 -14.26
C ALA A 78 -6.79 -23.75 -14.98
N GLN A 79 -5.51 -24.14 -15.09
CA GLN A 79 -4.48 -23.33 -15.75
C GLN A 79 -4.73 -23.17 -17.26
N ARG A 80 -5.06 -24.25 -17.97
CA ARG A 80 -5.32 -24.19 -19.41
C ARG A 80 -6.53 -23.32 -19.72
N THR A 81 -7.63 -23.53 -18.99
CA THR A 81 -8.85 -22.73 -19.15
C THR A 81 -8.59 -21.25 -18.86
N ALA A 82 -7.83 -20.94 -17.81
CA ALA A 82 -7.47 -19.56 -17.49
C ALA A 82 -6.60 -18.93 -18.60
N ALA A 83 -5.65 -19.66 -19.15
CA ALA A 83 -4.83 -19.17 -20.26
C ALA A 83 -5.66 -18.90 -21.52
N GLU A 84 -6.51 -19.85 -21.92
CA GLU A 84 -7.37 -19.73 -23.11
C GLU A 84 -8.34 -18.55 -23.01
N GLN A 85 -9.01 -18.38 -21.85
CA GLN A 85 -9.90 -17.23 -21.64
C GLN A 85 -9.13 -15.92 -21.58
N MET A 86 -7.95 -15.89 -20.94
CA MET A 86 -7.15 -14.66 -20.90
C MET A 86 -6.66 -14.26 -22.30
N ASP A 87 -6.28 -15.21 -23.15
CA ASP A 87 -5.89 -14.94 -24.54
C ASP A 87 -7.05 -14.34 -25.34
N ALA A 88 -8.27 -14.84 -25.14
CA ALA A 88 -9.48 -14.28 -25.75
C ALA A 88 -9.75 -12.84 -25.27
N VAL A 89 -9.61 -12.59 -23.96
CA VAL A 89 -9.74 -11.26 -23.37
C VAL A 89 -8.69 -10.29 -23.91
N LEU A 90 -7.43 -10.71 -24.00
CA LEU A 90 -6.35 -9.89 -24.59
C LEU A 90 -6.62 -9.58 -26.06
N ALA A 91 -7.16 -10.53 -26.83
CA ALA A 91 -7.56 -10.31 -28.22
C ALA A 91 -8.70 -9.29 -28.32
N ALA A 92 -9.71 -9.39 -27.45
CA ALA A 92 -10.84 -8.45 -27.40
C ALA A 92 -10.39 -7.03 -27.05
N LEU A 93 -9.48 -6.86 -26.09
CA LEU A 93 -8.90 -5.56 -25.74
C LEU A 93 -8.16 -4.92 -26.92
N ARG A 94 -7.36 -5.71 -27.66
CA ARG A 94 -6.70 -5.21 -28.88
C ARG A 94 -7.70 -4.85 -29.97
N ALA A 95 -8.75 -5.66 -30.15
CA ALA A 95 -9.81 -5.38 -31.13
C ALA A 95 -10.63 -4.13 -30.77
N ALA A 96 -10.78 -3.83 -29.47
CA ALA A 96 -11.38 -2.60 -28.97
C ALA A 96 -10.47 -1.36 -29.11
N GLY A 97 -9.25 -1.52 -29.65
CA GLY A 97 -8.33 -0.42 -29.93
C GLY A 97 -7.31 -0.14 -28.83
N VAL A 98 -7.20 -0.98 -27.81
CA VAL A 98 -6.14 -0.86 -26.79
C VAL A 98 -4.82 -1.31 -27.40
N ALA A 99 -3.83 -0.41 -27.43
CA ALA A 99 -2.51 -0.75 -27.96
C ALA A 99 -1.79 -1.76 -27.05
N GLU A 100 -0.97 -2.62 -27.63
CA GLU A 100 -0.27 -3.67 -26.88
C GLU A 100 0.61 -3.13 -25.74
N LYS A 101 1.29 -2.00 -25.96
CA LYS A 101 2.08 -1.30 -24.93
C LYS A 101 1.25 -0.77 -23.75
N ASP A 102 -0.07 -0.64 -23.94
CA ASP A 102 -1.02 -0.12 -22.98
C ASP A 102 -1.82 -1.26 -22.31
N ILE A 103 -1.47 -2.52 -22.59
CA ILE A 103 -1.96 -3.71 -21.90
C ILE A 103 -0.82 -4.25 -21.05
N GLN A 104 -1.00 -4.24 -19.74
CA GLN A 104 -0.03 -4.77 -18.80
C GLN A 104 -0.60 -6.01 -18.12
N THR A 105 0.07 -7.15 -18.25
CA THR A 105 -0.25 -8.31 -17.44
C THR A 105 0.00 -7.98 -15.97
N GLY A 106 -1.03 -8.16 -15.16
CA GLY A 106 -1.02 -7.90 -13.73
C GLY A 106 -0.53 -9.13 -12.96
N ALA A 107 -1.36 -9.61 -12.04
CA ALA A 107 -1.03 -10.73 -11.18
C ALA A 107 -1.49 -12.06 -11.81
N TYR A 108 -0.65 -13.08 -11.72
CA TYR A 108 -1.02 -14.47 -11.93
C TYR A 108 -0.83 -15.22 -10.61
N SER A 109 -1.87 -15.88 -10.12
CA SER A 109 -1.87 -16.53 -8.81
C SER A 109 -2.63 -17.85 -8.84
N ILE A 110 -2.15 -18.81 -8.07
CA ILE A 110 -2.77 -20.12 -7.91
C ILE A 110 -2.94 -20.36 -6.41
N TYR A 111 -4.17 -20.64 -6.01
CA TYR A 111 -4.55 -20.96 -4.65
C TYR A 111 -5.02 -22.41 -4.58
N VAL A 112 -4.61 -23.12 -3.55
CA VAL A 112 -5.14 -24.46 -3.25
C VAL A 112 -6.39 -24.29 -2.42
N GLU A 113 -7.51 -24.80 -2.90
CA GLU A 113 -8.75 -24.82 -2.14
C GLU A 113 -8.80 -26.07 -1.27
N ARG A 114 -9.10 -25.87 0.02
CA ARG A 114 -9.16 -26.94 1.02
C ARG A 114 -10.53 -26.93 1.70
N ASP A 115 -11.03 -28.11 2.03
CA ASP A 115 -12.22 -28.22 2.87
C ASP A 115 -11.85 -28.05 4.35
N TYR A 116 -11.98 -26.83 4.85
CA TYR A 116 -11.69 -26.52 6.25
C TYR A 116 -12.67 -27.16 7.26
N ASN A 117 -13.78 -27.74 6.79
CA ASN A 117 -14.76 -28.42 7.66
C ASN A 117 -14.40 -29.89 7.90
N GLN A 118 -13.43 -30.44 7.18
CA GLN A 118 -13.00 -31.83 7.32
C GLN A 118 -11.69 -31.98 8.08
N PRO A 119 -11.52 -33.08 8.84
CA PRO A 119 -10.22 -33.41 9.42
C PRO A 119 -9.15 -33.51 8.32
N ASN A 120 -7.94 -33.03 8.60
CA ASN A 120 -6.81 -32.93 7.66
C ASN A 120 -6.97 -31.95 6.49
N GLN A 121 -8.09 -31.22 6.41
CA GLN A 121 -8.32 -30.16 5.42
C GLN A 121 -7.93 -30.58 4.00
N PRO A 122 -8.57 -31.63 3.46
CA PRO A 122 -8.21 -32.20 2.17
C PRO A 122 -8.34 -31.15 1.07
N ILE A 123 -7.49 -31.27 0.05
CA ILE A 123 -7.56 -30.43 -1.13
C ILE A 123 -8.83 -30.78 -1.90
N ILE A 124 -9.65 -29.78 -2.21
CA ILE A 124 -10.90 -29.91 -2.97
C ILE A 124 -10.82 -29.28 -4.35
N GLY A 125 -9.78 -28.48 -4.60
CA GLY A 125 -9.49 -27.99 -5.93
C GLY A 125 -8.42 -26.91 -5.94
N TYR A 126 -8.36 -26.22 -7.06
CA TYR A 126 -7.41 -25.17 -7.33
C TYR A 126 -8.15 -23.97 -7.92
N HIS A 127 -7.73 -22.80 -7.47
CA HIS A 127 -8.24 -21.51 -7.93
C HIS A 127 -7.11 -20.76 -8.61
N VAL A 128 -7.24 -20.53 -9.91
CA VAL A 128 -6.30 -19.76 -10.73
C VAL A 128 -6.90 -18.40 -11.01
N SER A 129 -6.14 -17.35 -10.69
CA SER A 129 -6.50 -15.96 -10.97
C SER A 129 -5.45 -15.33 -11.86
N HIS A 130 -5.87 -14.69 -12.94
CA HIS A 130 -4.99 -14.00 -13.87
C HIS A 130 -5.60 -12.64 -14.22
N SER A 131 -4.93 -11.55 -13.83
CA SER A 131 -5.40 -10.19 -14.07
C SER A 131 -4.52 -9.43 -15.05
N VAL A 132 -5.13 -8.45 -15.72
CA VAL A 132 -4.47 -7.49 -16.60
C VAL A 132 -5.01 -6.09 -16.33
N THR A 133 -4.19 -5.09 -16.58
CA THR A 133 -4.58 -3.68 -16.57
C THR A 133 -4.49 -3.14 -18.00
N ALA A 134 -5.59 -2.62 -18.50
CA ALA A 134 -5.66 -1.95 -19.81
C ALA A 134 -5.77 -0.45 -19.62
N LYS A 135 -4.92 0.32 -20.31
CA LYS A 135 -4.95 1.79 -20.35
C LYS A 135 -5.66 2.27 -21.61
N ILE A 136 -6.68 3.11 -21.44
CA ILE A 136 -7.59 3.58 -22.49
C ILE A 136 -7.55 5.10 -22.54
N ARG A 137 -7.19 5.67 -23.71
CA ARG A 137 -7.14 7.13 -23.91
C ARG A 137 -8.45 7.72 -24.41
N ASP A 138 -9.27 6.94 -25.08
CA ASP A 138 -10.63 7.35 -25.43
C ASP A 138 -11.57 7.00 -24.28
N LEU A 139 -11.85 7.98 -23.41
CA LEU A 139 -12.72 7.76 -22.26
C LEU A 139 -14.12 7.28 -22.65
N ASN A 140 -14.64 7.67 -23.82
CA ASN A 140 -15.95 7.22 -24.29
C ASN A 140 -15.96 5.73 -24.66
N ALA A 141 -14.81 5.18 -25.04
CA ALA A 141 -14.64 3.76 -25.36
C ALA A 141 -14.47 2.88 -24.12
N THR A 142 -14.32 3.45 -22.92
CA THR A 142 -14.09 2.68 -21.67
C THR A 142 -15.18 1.64 -21.43
N GLY A 143 -16.46 2.04 -21.53
CA GLY A 143 -17.59 1.15 -21.27
C GLY A 143 -17.73 0.03 -22.29
N SER A 144 -17.56 0.34 -23.59
CA SER A 144 -17.60 -0.68 -24.65
C SER A 144 -16.40 -1.61 -24.61
N THR A 145 -15.22 -1.11 -24.23
CA THR A 145 -14.00 -1.93 -24.03
C THR A 145 -14.18 -2.91 -22.87
N LEU A 146 -14.76 -2.45 -21.75
CA LEU A 146 -15.09 -3.32 -20.62
C LEU A 146 -16.08 -4.41 -21.02
N ALA A 147 -17.16 -4.04 -21.73
CA ALA A 147 -18.15 -5.00 -22.21
C ALA A 147 -17.53 -6.07 -23.11
N ALA A 148 -16.71 -5.66 -24.10
CA ALA A 148 -16.04 -6.58 -25.01
C ALA A 148 -15.10 -7.55 -24.28
N ALA A 149 -14.41 -7.09 -23.22
CA ALA A 149 -13.56 -7.96 -22.41
C ALA A 149 -14.38 -8.99 -21.60
N ILE A 150 -15.52 -8.58 -21.04
CA ILE A 150 -16.44 -9.47 -20.31
C ILE A 150 -17.02 -10.52 -21.26
N ASP A 151 -17.50 -10.11 -22.44
CA ASP A 151 -18.04 -10.99 -23.46
C ASP A 151 -16.99 -12.01 -23.96
N ALA A 152 -15.71 -11.64 -23.92
CA ALA A 152 -14.58 -12.51 -24.27
C ALA A 152 -14.14 -13.47 -23.15
N GLY A 153 -14.74 -13.40 -21.96
CA GLY A 153 -14.49 -14.33 -20.85
C GLY A 153 -13.92 -13.70 -19.58
N ALA A 154 -13.71 -12.38 -19.54
CA ALA A 154 -13.30 -11.73 -18.28
C ALA A 154 -14.43 -11.82 -17.25
N ASN A 155 -14.12 -12.40 -16.10
CA ASN A 155 -15.10 -12.66 -15.04
C ASN A 155 -14.68 -12.08 -13.67
N ASN A 156 -13.48 -11.49 -13.60
CA ASN A 156 -12.97 -10.80 -12.42
C ASN A 156 -12.65 -9.35 -12.78
N VAL A 157 -13.56 -8.42 -12.48
CA VAL A 157 -13.33 -6.98 -12.67
C VAL A 157 -12.94 -6.38 -11.33
N SER A 158 -11.68 -5.97 -11.22
CA SER A 158 -11.12 -5.36 -10.00
C SER A 158 -11.45 -3.87 -9.89
N GLY A 159 -11.67 -3.18 -11.01
CA GLY A 159 -12.17 -1.81 -11.01
C GLY A 159 -11.84 -1.03 -12.27
N VAL A 160 -12.43 0.15 -12.37
CA VAL A 160 -12.14 1.17 -13.38
C VAL A 160 -11.75 2.45 -12.65
N TRP A 161 -10.62 3.04 -13.01
CA TRP A 161 -10.18 4.33 -12.47
C TRP A 161 -9.70 5.25 -13.57
N PHE A 162 -9.72 6.54 -13.28
CA PHE A 162 -9.35 7.60 -14.21
C PHE A 162 -8.13 8.33 -13.70
N GLY A 163 -7.33 8.84 -14.63
CA GLY A 163 -6.11 9.56 -14.31
C GLY A 163 -5.64 10.44 -15.45
N LEU A 164 -4.40 10.89 -15.30
CA LEU A 164 -3.69 11.70 -16.27
C LEU A 164 -2.55 10.86 -16.85
N GLU A 165 -2.41 10.82 -18.16
CA GLU A 165 -1.30 10.12 -18.82
C GLU A 165 0.03 10.82 -18.52
N ASN A 166 0.04 12.14 -18.55
CA ASN A 166 1.22 12.96 -18.34
C ASN A 166 0.97 14.00 -17.24
N PRO A 167 1.03 13.63 -15.95
CA PRO A 167 0.74 14.55 -14.85
C PRO A 167 1.86 15.57 -14.60
N GLY A 168 2.95 15.59 -15.38
CA GLY A 168 4.15 16.39 -15.12
C GLY A 168 3.88 17.88 -14.89
N ASP A 169 3.09 18.51 -15.76
CA ASP A 169 2.73 19.92 -15.63
C ASP A 169 1.85 20.17 -14.40
N ALA A 170 0.91 19.26 -14.12
CA ALA A 170 0.05 19.33 -12.93
C ALA A 170 0.86 19.16 -11.64
N ILE A 171 1.86 18.28 -11.65
CA ILE A 171 2.81 18.09 -10.54
C ILE A 171 3.66 19.35 -10.34
N ALA A 172 4.15 19.97 -11.41
CA ALA A 172 4.91 21.21 -11.33
C ALA A 172 4.06 22.35 -10.73
N GLN A 173 2.82 22.50 -11.19
CA GLN A 173 1.88 23.47 -10.63
C GLN A 173 1.54 23.18 -9.15
N ALA A 174 1.28 21.91 -8.81
CA ALA A 174 1.04 21.51 -7.42
C ALA A 174 2.27 21.80 -6.53
N ARG A 175 3.49 21.65 -7.05
CA ARG A 175 4.73 21.99 -6.34
C ARG A 175 4.83 23.49 -6.05
N GLU A 176 4.56 24.33 -7.04
CA GLU A 176 4.55 25.79 -6.86
C GLU A 176 3.55 26.22 -5.78
N LEU A 177 2.34 25.66 -5.83
CA LEU A 177 1.30 25.90 -4.83
C LEU A 177 1.72 25.42 -3.43
N ALA A 178 2.31 24.23 -3.32
CA ALA A 178 2.75 23.68 -2.04
C ALA A 178 3.85 24.52 -1.39
N VAL A 179 4.82 24.99 -2.19
CA VAL A 179 5.90 25.86 -1.69
C VAL A 179 5.35 27.23 -1.27
N ALA A 180 4.42 27.80 -2.04
CA ALA A 180 3.77 29.06 -1.69
C ALA A 180 2.96 28.95 -0.39
N ASP A 181 2.19 27.87 -0.23
CA ASP A 181 1.41 27.58 0.98
C ASP A 181 2.31 27.36 2.22
N ALA A 182 3.38 26.58 2.07
CA ALA A 182 4.37 26.42 3.14
C ALA A 182 4.96 27.78 3.56
N ARG A 183 5.35 28.62 2.59
CA ARG A 183 5.92 29.92 2.87
C ARG A 183 4.93 30.83 3.62
N ALA A 184 3.69 30.93 3.16
CA ALA A 184 2.66 31.74 3.80
C ALA A 184 2.44 31.32 5.27
N LYS A 185 2.34 30.00 5.53
CA LYS A 185 2.23 29.45 6.90
C LYS A 185 3.43 29.80 7.77
N ALA A 186 4.65 29.72 7.23
CA ALA A 186 5.87 30.05 7.98
C ALA A 186 5.96 31.55 8.29
N GLU A 187 5.57 32.42 7.36
CA GLU A 187 5.50 33.87 7.56
C GLU A 187 4.50 34.24 8.67
N ASP A 188 3.32 33.59 8.69
CA ASP A 188 2.34 33.78 9.75
C ASP A 188 2.85 33.32 11.13
N LEU A 189 3.49 32.15 11.20
CA LEU A 189 4.06 31.63 12.45
C LEU A 189 5.21 32.50 12.97
N ALA A 190 6.05 33.03 12.07
CA ALA A 190 7.11 33.97 12.44
C ALA A 190 6.51 35.24 13.05
N ARG A 191 5.52 35.85 12.38
CA ARG A 191 4.83 37.05 12.87
C ARG A 191 4.15 36.83 14.22
N LEU A 192 3.48 35.69 14.41
CA LEU A 192 2.81 35.33 15.67
C LEU A 192 3.77 35.01 16.82
N SER A 193 5.07 34.83 16.53
CA SER A 193 6.13 34.58 17.50
C SER A 193 7.11 35.74 17.63
N ASP A 194 6.69 36.96 17.24
CA ASP A 194 7.48 38.19 17.28
C ASP A 194 8.86 38.04 16.61
N SER A 195 8.91 37.23 15.56
CA SER A 195 10.12 36.92 14.78
C SER A 195 9.88 37.22 13.30
N THR A 196 10.95 37.22 12.50
CA THR A 196 10.89 37.36 11.04
C THR A 196 11.32 36.06 10.37
N LEU A 197 10.70 35.73 9.22
CA LEU A 197 11.05 34.53 8.47
C LEU A 197 12.40 34.72 7.77
N GLY A 198 13.36 33.84 8.06
CA GLY A 198 14.67 33.82 7.42
C GLY A 198 14.77 32.84 6.24
N PRO A 199 16.00 32.56 5.76
CA PRO A 199 16.20 31.63 4.65
C PRO A 199 15.73 30.20 4.95
N VAL A 200 15.45 29.48 3.88
CA VAL A 200 15.19 28.03 3.91
C VAL A 200 16.45 27.29 4.38
N LEU A 201 16.28 26.40 5.36
CA LEU A 201 17.30 25.44 5.79
C LEU A 201 17.18 24.11 5.05
N THR A 202 15.96 23.56 4.99
CA THR A 202 15.69 22.29 4.33
C THR A 202 14.34 22.31 3.63
N ILE A 203 14.26 21.65 2.48
CA ILE A 203 13.00 21.32 1.80
C ILE A 203 13.00 19.82 1.58
N SER A 204 11.92 19.18 1.99
CA SER A 204 11.62 17.78 1.67
C SER A 204 10.30 17.73 0.91
N GLU A 205 10.31 17.13 -0.27
CA GLU A 205 9.13 16.97 -1.11
C GLU A 205 8.58 15.56 -0.95
N GLY A 206 7.31 15.45 -0.58
CA GLY A 206 6.54 14.23 -0.60
C GLY A 206 5.53 14.28 -1.74
N TYR A 207 5.69 13.40 -2.73
CA TYR A 207 4.69 13.19 -3.76
C TYR A 207 3.78 12.03 -3.38
N SER A 208 2.48 12.28 -3.25
CA SER A 208 1.47 11.23 -3.21
C SER A 208 0.78 11.21 -4.57
N SER A 209 1.05 10.17 -5.37
CA SER A 209 0.26 9.93 -6.58
C SER A 209 -1.21 9.79 -6.21
N PRO A 210 -2.18 10.20 -7.06
CA PRO A 210 -3.58 9.90 -6.83
C PRO A 210 -3.72 8.40 -6.54
N VAL A 211 -4.15 8.09 -5.32
CA VAL A 211 -4.54 6.74 -4.93
C VAL A 211 -5.73 6.40 -5.81
N ALA A 212 -5.69 5.24 -6.47
CA ALA A 212 -6.85 4.73 -7.20
C ALA A 212 -8.10 4.88 -6.30
N PRO A 213 -9.25 5.37 -6.83
CA PRO A 213 -10.46 5.52 -6.05
C PRO A 213 -10.69 4.25 -5.24
N VAL A 214 -10.72 4.39 -3.92
CA VAL A 214 -11.03 3.29 -3.01
C VAL A 214 -12.44 2.83 -3.35
N ASP A 215 -12.55 1.54 -3.65
CA ASP A 215 -13.78 0.83 -4.02
C ASP A 215 -14.89 1.21 -3.02
N VAL A 216 -15.80 2.11 -3.44
CA VAL A 216 -16.89 2.56 -2.58
C VAL A 216 -17.89 1.41 -2.51
N ALA A 217 -17.71 0.57 -1.50
CA ALA A 217 -18.61 -0.45 -0.97
C ALA A 217 -19.71 -0.93 -1.95
N ARG A 218 -19.47 -2.10 -2.54
CA ARG A 218 -20.48 -2.99 -3.17
C ARG A 218 -21.78 -2.96 -2.36
N SER A 219 -22.74 -2.18 -2.81
CA SER A 219 -24.16 -2.35 -2.49
C SER A 219 -24.98 -2.02 -3.72
N ALA A 220 -24.90 -2.91 -4.71
CA ALA A 220 -25.84 -2.91 -5.81
C ALA A 220 -26.20 -4.35 -6.15
N ASP A 221 -27.46 -4.65 -5.86
CA ASP A 221 -28.23 -5.83 -6.20
C ASP A 221 -27.93 -6.29 -7.65
N MET A 222 -27.39 -7.50 -7.79
CA MET A 222 -27.08 -8.10 -9.10
C MET A 222 -28.36 -8.63 -9.74
N SER A 223 -29.17 -7.75 -10.32
CA SER A 223 -30.21 -8.14 -11.26
C SER A 223 -30.16 -7.25 -12.51
N GLN A 224 -29.90 -7.90 -13.65
CA GLN A 224 -29.72 -7.36 -15.02
C GLN A 224 -28.42 -6.58 -15.24
N ALA A 225 -27.43 -7.27 -15.82
CA ALA A 225 -26.13 -6.71 -16.20
C ALA A 225 -26.25 -5.72 -17.37
N ALA A 226 -26.69 -4.51 -17.08
CA ALA A 226 -26.25 -3.33 -17.82
C ALA A 226 -24.87 -2.95 -17.27
N VAL A 227 -23.88 -2.73 -18.15
CA VAL A 227 -22.60 -2.14 -17.74
C VAL A 227 -22.91 -0.81 -17.04
N PRO A 228 -22.50 -0.61 -15.77
CA PRO A 228 -22.81 0.62 -15.06
C PRO A 228 -22.22 1.83 -15.79
N THR A 229 -22.97 2.93 -15.85
CA THR A 229 -22.50 4.19 -16.44
C THR A 229 -21.23 4.64 -15.73
N ILE A 230 -20.11 4.67 -16.45
CA ILE A 230 -18.80 5.05 -15.92
C ILE A 230 -18.63 6.57 -16.06
N ASN A 231 -18.57 7.29 -14.94
CA ASN A 231 -18.36 8.74 -14.92
C ASN A 231 -16.92 9.05 -14.47
N PRO A 232 -16.13 9.81 -15.27
CA PRO A 232 -14.71 10.02 -15.00
C PRO A 232 -14.35 10.78 -13.72
N GLY A 233 -15.27 11.57 -13.17
CA GLY A 233 -14.95 12.50 -12.08
C GLY A 233 -13.85 13.49 -12.45
N SER A 234 -13.08 13.96 -11.47
CA SER A 234 -11.88 14.80 -11.65
C SER A 234 -10.63 14.06 -11.17
N ALA A 235 -9.53 14.16 -11.93
CA ALA A 235 -8.23 13.68 -11.48
C ALA A 235 -7.55 14.76 -10.64
N GLU A 236 -7.10 14.39 -9.44
CA GLU A 236 -6.48 15.32 -8.50
C GLU A 236 -5.01 14.97 -8.27
N VAL A 237 -4.15 15.97 -8.39
CA VAL A 237 -2.73 15.89 -8.06
C VAL A 237 -2.51 16.67 -6.78
N VAL A 238 -2.10 15.96 -5.72
CA VAL A 238 -1.76 16.55 -4.42
C VAL A 238 -0.28 16.35 -4.15
N LEU A 239 0.39 17.43 -3.78
CA LEU A 239 1.80 17.42 -3.43
C LEU A 239 2.00 18.10 -2.08
N THR A 240 2.78 17.48 -1.21
CA THR A 240 3.10 18.02 0.11
C THR A 240 4.58 18.33 0.20
N VAL A 241 4.93 19.52 0.68
CA VAL A 241 6.32 19.88 0.99
C VAL A 241 6.45 20.12 2.49
N THR A 242 7.52 19.63 3.09
CA THR A 242 7.94 20.01 4.43
C THR A 242 9.12 20.94 4.30
N VAL A 243 8.99 22.17 4.81
CA VAL A 243 10.04 23.19 4.71
C VAL A 243 10.42 23.66 6.10
N LYS A 244 11.72 23.69 6.36
CA LYS A 244 12.30 24.31 7.56
C LYS A 244 12.95 25.64 7.18
N TYR A 245 12.60 26.70 7.87
CA TYR A 245 13.18 28.03 7.74
C TYR A 245 13.89 28.45 9.02
N THR A 246 14.87 29.35 8.93
CA THR A 246 15.35 30.05 10.13
C THR A 246 14.34 31.11 10.58
N LEU A 247 14.40 31.50 11.86
CA LEU A 247 13.70 32.65 12.41
C LEU A 247 14.73 33.66 12.91
N ASN A 248 14.53 34.94 12.60
CA ASN A 248 15.37 36.06 13.04
C ASN A 248 14.63 36.99 13.99
#